data_AF-A0A6N9Z402-F1
#
_entry.id   AF-A0A6N9Z402-F1
#
_cell.length_a   1.000
_cell.length_b   1.000
_cell.length_c   1.000
_cell.angle_alpha   90.00
_cell.angle_beta   90.00
_cell.angle_gamma   90.00
#
_symmetry.space_group_name_H-M   'P 1'
#
loop_
_entity.id
_entity.type
_entity.pdbx_description
1 polymer ?
#
loop_
_entity_poly.entity_id
_entity_poly.type
_entity_poly.pdbx_seq_one_letter_code
_entity_poly.pdbx_strand_id
1 'polypeptide(L)'
;MAGWLDVRRESKESLPTMLVQAVVIAVALCACELVSAPIYVKMSGQRFNALPWFLVACLFAVAFTYTVGFVLLWAVESLTDRLDIPKLLPFVYAAAGLIGFAAWGCAVFPAVIDSVIMPAGGVALTASAKLGIGVNCAAAGLVSFFFGAILPARLSARRGTVIAAGIATIVLAVLGGVIYAMTLSALS
;
A
#
# COMPACT_ATOMS: atom_id res chain seq x y z
N MET A 1 11.45 -21.85 28.08
CA MET A 1 12.18 -20.93 27.17
C MET A 1 11.52 -20.93 25.78
N ALA A 2 10.27 -20.45 25.66
CA ALA A 2 9.52 -20.52 24.39
C ALA A 2 8.75 -19.24 24.02
N GLY A 3 8.93 -18.13 24.77
CA GLY A 3 8.11 -16.92 24.57
C GLY A 3 8.50 -16.03 23.38
N TRP A 4 9.65 -16.26 22.74
CA TRP A 4 10.12 -15.40 21.64
C TRP A 4 9.61 -15.78 20.25
N LEU A 5 9.09 -17.00 20.08
CA LEU A 5 8.48 -17.47 18.83
C LEU A 5 6.95 -17.44 18.87
N ASP A 6 6.36 -17.01 19.99
CA ASP A 6 4.91 -16.90 20.12
C ASP A 6 4.41 -15.71 19.30
N VAL A 7 3.78 -16.04 18.17
CA VAL A 7 3.13 -15.06 17.30
C VAL A 7 1.87 -14.56 18.01
N ARG A 8 1.75 -13.24 18.21
CA ARG A 8 0.53 -12.64 18.79
C ARG A 8 -0.69 -13.02 17.96
N ARG A 9 -1.66 -13.62 18.65
CA ARG A 9 -2.97 -14.03 18.14
C ARG A 9 -4.01 -13.64 19.18
N GLU A 10 -5.18 -13.18 18.73
CA GLU A 10 -6.34 -12.91 19.58
C GLU A 10 -6.89 -14.20 20.22
N SER A 11 -6.79 -15.33 19.52
CA SER A 11 -7.11 -16.66 20.05
C SER A 11 -6.24 -17.74 19.41
N LYS A 12 -6.16 -18.94 20.00
CA LYS A 12 -5.35 -20.07 19.47
C LYS A 12 -5.75 -20.43 18.02
N GLU A 13 -7.01 -20.15 17.66
CA GLU A 13 -7.62 -20.32 16.35
C GLU A 13 -7.79 -19.02 15.55
N SER A 14 -7.19 -17.89 15.92
CA SER A 14 -7.20 -16.68 15.09
C SER A 14 -6.00 -16.65 14.14
N LEU A 15 -6.04 -15.82 13.09
CA LEU A 15 -4.84 -15.51 12.30
C LEU A 15 -3.87 -14.63 13.12
N PRO A 16 -2.56 -14.62 12.79
CA PRO A 16 -1.60 -13.66 13.32
C PRO A 16 -2.07 -12.22 13.14
N THR A 17 -2.00 -11.39 14.18
CA THR A 17 -2.51 -10.01 14.15
C THR A 17 -1.82 -9.17 13.08
N MET A 18 -0.48 -9.23 13.00
CA MET A 18 0.31 -8.54 11.97
C MET A 18 -0.05 -8.97 10.54
N LEU A 19 -0.36 -10.25 10.31
CA LEU A 19 -0.77 -10.72 9.00
C LEU A 19 -2.11 -10.08 8.60
N VAL A 20 -3.07 -10.05 9.53
CA VAL A 20 -4.38 -9.43 9.32
C VAL A 20 -4.22 -7.93 9.07
N GLN A 21 -3.34 -7.25 9.82
CA GLN A 21 -3.01 -5.84 9.60
C GLN A 21 -2.48 -5.59 8.19
N ALA A 22 -1.49 -6.37 7.75
CA ALA A 22 -0.90 -6.23 6.42
C ALA A 22 -1.94 -6.46 5.31
N VAL A 23 -2.81 -7.47 5.44
CA VAL A 23 -3.89 -7.69 4.46
C VAL A 23 -4.88 -6.52 4.43
N VAL A 24 -5.31 -6.02 5.60
CA VAL A 24 -6.21 -4.87 5.68
C VAL A 24 -5.61 -3.64 5.03
N ILE A 25 -4.33 -3.36 5.29
CA ILE A 25 -3.60 -2.22 4.71
C ILE A 25 -3.50 -2.39 3.19
N ALA A 26 -3.15 -3.57 2.70
CA ALA A 26 -3.05 -3.82 1.26
C ALA A 26 -4.38 -3.60 0.54
N VAL A 27 -5.49 -4.08 1.13
CA VAL A 27 -6.84 -3.87 0.58
C VAL A 27 -7.22 -2.39 0.58
N ALA A 28 -6.99 -1.70 1.70
CA ALA A 28 -7.30 -0.29 1.83
C ALA A 28 -6.48 0.55 0.83
N LEU A 29 -5.18 0.26 0.68
CA LEU A 29 -4.35 0.93 -0.31
C LEU A 29 -4.84 0.66 -1.73
N CYS A 30 -5.17 -0.59 -2.09
CA CYS A 30 -5.73 -0.88 -3.41
C CYS A 30 -7.02 -0.10 -3.66
N ALA A 31 -7.90 0.03 -2.67
CA ALA A 31 -9.11 0.84 -2.79
C ALA A 31 -8.78 2.35 -2.95
N CYS A 32 -7.81 2.87 -2.22
CA CYS A 32 -7.31 4.23 -2.41
C CYS A 32 -6.74 4.43 -3.82
N GLU A 33 -5.92 3.50 -4.32
CA GLU A 33 -5.35 3.55 -5.66
C GLU A 33 -6.41 3.52 -6.76
N LEU A 34 -7.52 2.80 -6.55
CA LEU A 34 -8.67 2.82 -7.48
C LEU A 34 -9.26 4.23 -7.60
N VAL A 35 -9.40 4.93 -6.46
CA VAL A 35 -9.92 6.30 -6.43
C VAL A 35 -8.89 7.29 -6.97
N SER A 36 -7.60 7.04 -6.75
CA SER A 36 -6.51 7.92 -7.15
C SER A 36 -6.08 7.75 -8.60
N ALA A 37 -6.35 6.61 -9.23
CA ALA A 37 -6.03 6.33 -10.63
C ALA A 37 -6.39 7.47 -11.62
N PRO A 38 -7.63 8.01 -11.63
CA PRO A 38 -7.97 9.13 -12.52
C PRO A 38 -7.20 10.42 -12.23
N ILE A 39 -6.74 10.63 -10.98
CA ILE A 39 -5.93 11.79 -10.61
C ILE A 39 -4.56 11.69 -11.28
N TYR A 40 -3.92 10.53 -11.18
CA TYR A 40 -2.61 10.27 -11.76
C TYR A 40 -2.62 10.34 -13.29
N VAL A 41 -3.67 9.81 -13.92
CA VAL A 41 -3.88 9.92 -15.37
C VAL A 41 -4.00 11.39 -15.80
N LYS A 42 -4.73 12.22 -15.05
CA LYS A 42 -4.79 13.66 -15.33
C LYS A 42 -3.43 14.33 -15.22
N MET A 43 -2.67 14.02 -14.16
CA MET A 43 -1.31 14.55 -13.96
C MET A 43 -0.33 14.12 -15.05
N SER A 44 -0.53 12.94 -15.65
CA SER A 44 0.26 12.43 -16.78
C SER A 44 -0.03 13.08 -18.13
N GLY A 45 -1.05 13.94 -18.21
CA GLY A 45 -1.53 14.50 -19.47
C GLY A 45 -2.37 13.52 -20.29
N GLN A 46 -3.11 12.61 -19.65
CA GLN A 46 -3.99 11.61 -20.30
C GLN A 46 -3.26 10.64 -21.24
N ARG A 47 -1.99 10.34 -20.96
CA ARG A 47 -1.15 9.48 -21.82
C ARG A 47 -1.35 7.98 -21.60
N PHE A 48 -1.98 7.59 -20.50
CA PHE A 48 -2.33 6.19 -20.24
C PHE A 48 -3.73 6.12 -19.61
N ASN A 49 -4.37 4.96 -19.75
CA ASN A 49 -5.73 4.75 -19.28
C ASN A 49 -5.76 4.45 -17.76
N ALA A 50 -6.85 4.83 -17.09
CA ALA A 50 -7.01 4.71 -15.64
C ALA A 50 -7.07 3.27 -15.16
N LEU A 51 -7.72 2.36 -15.90
CA LEU A 51 -7.89 0.97 -15.48
C LEU A 51 -6.56 0.18 -15.49
N PRO A 52 -5.74 0.24 -16.57
CA PRO A 52 -4.39 -0.33 -16.53
C PRO A 52 -3.52 0.29 -15.44
N TRP A 53 -3.57 1.61 -15.27
CA TRP A 53 -2.80 2.29 -14.23
C TRP A 53 -3.19 1.87 -12.82
N PHE A 54 -4.49 1.71 -12.55
CA PHE A 54 -4.97 1.21 -11.26
C PHE A 54 -4.30 -0.11 -10.88
N LEU A 55 -4.22 -1.07 -11.82
CA LEU A 55 -3.60 -2.37 -11.57
C LEU A 55 -2.10 -2.23 -11.28
N VAL A 56 -1.40 -1.35 -12.01
CA VAL A 56 0.01 -1.02 -11.78
C VAL A 56 0.20 -0.35 -10.41
N ALA A 57 -0.67 0.57 -10.01
CA ALA A 57 -0.64 1.21 -8.71
C ALA A 57 -0.91 0.21 -7.57
N CYS A 58 -1.84 -0.73 -7.77
CA CYS A 58 -2.07 -1.86 -6.86
C CYS A 58 -0.83 -2.72 -6.67
N LEU A 59 -0.08 -3.02 -7.74
CA LEU A 59 1.21 -3.72 -7.62
C LEU A 59 2.14 -3.01 -6.64
N PHE A 60 2.33 -1.70 -6.78
CA PHE A 60 3.24 -0.95 -5.92
C PHE A 60 2.71 -0.75 -4.50
N ALA A 61 1.40 -0.61 -4.31
CA ALA A 61 0.76 -0.58 -3.00
C ALA A 61 0.96 -1.90 -2.25
N VAL A 62 0.77 -3.04 -2.94
CA VAL A 62 0.95 -4.38 -2.39
C VAL A 62 2.42 -4.66 -2.10
N ALA A 63 3.32 -4.30 -3.03
CA ALA A 63 4.76 -4.42 -2.84
C ALA A 63 5.23 -3.60 -1.63
N PHE A 64 4.77 -2.36 -1.49
CA PHE A 64 5.04 -1.53 -0.31
C PHE A 64 4.56 -2.22 0.96
N THR A 65 3.29 -2.66 1.00
CA THR A 65 2.68 -3.22 2.20
C THR A 65 3.43 -4.43 2.72
N TYR A 66 3.82 -5.35 1.83
CA TYR A 66 4.52 -6.58 2.22
C TYR A 66 6.05 -6.43 2.38
N THR A 67 6.61 -5.25 2.09
CA THR A 67 8.04 -4.97 2.30
C THR A 67 8.23 -3.87 3.35
N VAL A 68 8.23 -2.61 2.93
CA VAL A 68 8.45 -1.43 3.79
C VAL A 68 7.33 -1.29 4.81
N GLY A 69 6.07 -1.45 4.39
CA GLY A 69 4.91 -1.36 5.26
C GLY A 69 4.95 -2.37 6.39
N PHE A 70 5.39 -3.60 6.12
CA PHE A 70 5.54 -4.63 7.14
C PHE A 70 6.62 -4.27 8.17
N VAL A 71 7.75 -3.72 7.73
CA VAL A 71 8.80 -3.21 8.63
C VAL A 71 8.27 -2.04 9.48
N LEU A 72 7.47 -1.15 8.90
CA LEU A 72 6.84 -0.05 9.64
C LEU A 72 5.86 -0.54 10.69
N LEU A 73 5.04 -1.56 10.39
CA LEU A 73 4.15 -2.17 11.39
C LEU A 73 4.96 -2.72 12.56
N TRP A 74 6.06 -3.41 12.28
CA TRP A 74 6.92 -3.93 13.33
C TRP A 74 7.60 -2.83 14.15
N ALA A 75 8.06 -1.77 13.51
CA ALA A 75 8.63 -0.61 14.19
C ALA A 75 7.60 0.07 15.10
N VAL A 76 6.36 0.22 14.63
CA VAL A 76 5.28 0.84 15.40
C VAL A 76 4.87 -0.06 16.57
N GLU A 77 4.74 -1.38 16.39
CA GLU A 77 4.49 -2.29 17.50
C GLU A 77 5.59 -2.22 18.56
N SER A 78 6.86 -2.27 18.15
CA SER A 78 7.99 -2.15 19.07
C SER A 78 8.04 -0.81 19.79
N LEU A 79 7.62 0.27 19.15
CA LEU A 79 7.56 1.59 19.77
C LEU A 79 6.40 1.67 20.77
N THR A 80 5.24 1.09 20.41
CA THR A 80 4.04 1.17 21.23
C THR A 80 4.14 0.31 22.49
N ASP A 81 4.79 -0.86 22.40
CA ASP A 81 5.13 -1.68 23.56
C ASP A 81 5.99 -0.92 24.58
N ARG A 82 6.79 0.07 24.15
CA ARG A 82 7.63 0.90 25.03
C ARG A 82 6.92 2.11 25.62
N LEU A 83 5.93 2.66 24.91
CA LEU A 83 5.28 3.92 25.30
C LEU A 83 4.03 3.71 26.17
N ASP A 84 3.41 2.53 26.16
CA ASP A 84 2.21 2.18 26.96
C ASP A 84 1.03 3.17 26.83
N ILE A 85 0.78 3.67 25.60
CA ILE A 85 -0.32 4.62 25.32
C ILE A 85 -1.30 4.01 24.29
N PRO A 86 -2.27 3.18 24.73
CA PRO A 86 -3.18 2.48 23.82
C PRO A 86 -4.13 3.41 23.06
N LYS A 87 -4.42 4.62 23.59
CA LYS A 87 -5.34 5.58 22.96
C LYS A 87 -4.78 6.28 21.73
N LEU A 88 -3.46 6.41 21.64
CA LEU A 88 -2.78 7.08 20.51
C LEU A 88 -2.33 6.11 19.42
N LEU A 89 -2.45 4.80 19.67
CA LEU A 89 -1.97 3.74 18.79
C LEU A 89 -2.47 3.89 17.34
N PRO A 90 -3.77 4.11 17.05
CA PRO A 90 -4.22 4.30 15.66
C PRO A 90 -3.58 5.49 14.94
N PHE A 91 -3.26 6.56 15.67
CA PHE A 91 -2.63 7.75 15.11
C PHE A 91 -1.14 7.55 14.84
N VAL A 92 -0.44 6.76 15.66
CA VAL A 92 0.96 6.40 15.41
C VAL A 92 1.08 5.53 14.16
N TYR A 93 0.19 4.54 13.99
CA TYR A 93 0.11 3.75 12.76
C TYR A 93 -0.19 4.64 11.56
N ALA A 94 -1.20 5.51 11.67
CA ALA A 94 -1.57 6.45 10.61
C ALA A 94 -0.41 7.37 10.21
N ALA A 95 0.36 7.88 11.16
CA ALA A 95 1.54 8.70 10.91
C ALA A 95 2.66 7.90 10.21
N ALA A 96 2.89 6.66 10.63
CA ALA A 96 3.86 5.77 9.97
C ALA A 96 3.46 5.48 8.52
N GLY A 97 2.18 5.20 8.28
CA GLY A 97 1.63 5.01 6.93
C GLY A 97 1.73 6.27 6.08
N LEU A 98 1.41 7.44 6.65
CA LEU A 98 1.53 8.74 5.99
C LEU A 98 2.95 8.98 5.48
N ILE A 99 3.94 8.85 6.37
CA ILE A 99 5.35 9.12 6.03
C ILE A 99 5.89 8.05 5.07
N GLY A 100 5.63 6.77 5.40
CA GLY A 100 6.14 5.64 4.64
C GLY A 100 5.62 5.61 3.21
N PHE A 101 4.30 5.73 3.02
CA PHE A 101 3.72 5.68 1.69
C PHE A 101 3.90 6.98 0.92
N ALA A 102 4.06 8.13 1.58
CA ALA A 102 4.51 9.36 0.92
C ALA A 102 5.90 9.22 0.32
N ALA A 103 6.88 8.71 1.09
CA ALA A 103 8.24 8.50 0.62
C ALA A 103 8.27 7.49 -0.54
N TRP A 104 7.53 6.38 -0.40
CA TRP A 104 7.38 5.37 -1.46
C TRP A 104 6.74 5.96 -2.72
N GLY A 105 5.63 6.68 -2.57
CA GLY A 105 4.91 7.33 -3.66
C GLY A 105 5.79 8.35 -4.40
N CYS A 106 6.54 9.19 -3.68
CA CYS A 106 7.47 10.15 -4.29
C CYS A 106 8.61 9.47 -5.08
N ALA A 107 9.12 8.34 -4.60
CA ALA A 107 10.23 7.64 -5.23
C ALA A 107 9.81 6.77 -6.42
N VAL A 108 8.73 6.00 -6.25
CA VAL A 108 8.35 4.92 -7.17
C VAL A 108 7.38 5.41 -8.24
N PHE A 109 6.29 6.08 -7.86
CA PHE A 109 5.21 6.39 -8.81
C PHE A 109 5.67 7.34 -9.93
N PRO A 110 6.35 8.47 -9.65
CA PRO A 110 6.91 9.32 -10.70
C PRO A 110 7.88 8.59 -11.61
N ALA A 111 8.76 7.75 -11.07
CA ALA A 111 9.74 7.01 -11.86
C ALA A 111 9.06 6.03 -12.83
N VAL A 112 8.05 5.31 -12.36
CA VAL A 112 7.23 4.41 -13.17
C VAL A 112 6.47 5.18 -14.24
N ILE A 113 5.83 6.29 -13.90
CA ILE A 113 5.09 7.11 -14.86
C ILE A 113 6.02 7.66 -15.93
N ASP A 114 7.16 8.25 -15.54
CA ASP A 114 8.15 8.81 -16.47
C ASP A 114 8.74 7.71 -17.38
N SER A 115 8.94 6.48 -16.86
CA SER A 115 9.41 5.34 -17.65
C SER A 115 8.44 4.88 -18.75
N VAL A 116 7.16 5.22 -18.64
CA VAL A 116 6.14 4.93 -19.65
C VAL A 116 5.96 6.12 -20.59
N ILE A 117 5.87 7.32 -20.03
CA ILE A 117 5.55 8.53 -20.80
C ILE A 117 6.70 8.97 -21.70
N MET A 118 7.94 8.96 -21.21
CA MET A 118 9.07 9.51 -21.96
C MET A 118 9.40 8.68 -23.20
N PRO A 119 9.44 7.32 -23.14
CA PRO A 119 9.60 6.51 -24.35
C PRO A 119 8.45 6.65 -25.34
N ALA A 120 7.24 6.94 -24.86
CA ALA A 120 6.06 7.21 -25.69
C ALA A 120 6.06 8.60 -26.37
N GLY A 121 7.19 9.32 -26.37
CA GLY A 121 7.33 10.67 -26.95
C GLY A 121 6.73 11.78 -26.09
N GLY A 122 6.40 11.49 -24.83
CA GLY A 122 5.87 12.46 -23.88
C GLY A 122 6.95 13.22 -23.12
N VAL A 123 6.50 14.22 -22.34
CA VAL A 123 7.36 15.00 -21.43
C VAL A 123 7.30 14.41 -20.02
N ALA A 124 8.42 14.47 -19.31
CA ALA A 124 8.50 14.04 -17.92
C ALA A 124 7.53 14.82 -17.03
N LEU A 125 7.07 14.19 -15.94
CA LEU A 125 6.23 14.81 -14.94
C LEU A 125 6.88 16.06 -14.34
N THR A 126 6.08 17.11 -14.20
CA THR A 126 6.52 18.35 -13.53
C THR A 126 6.75 18.12 -12.04
N ALA A 127 7.57 18.97 -11.41
CA ALA A 127 7.79 18.92 -9.96
C ALA A 127 6.48 19.03 -9.16
N SER A 128 5.54 19.85 -9.61
CA SER A 128 4.21 19.99 -9.00
C SER A 128 3.37 18.72 -9.10
N ALA A 129 3.43 18.01 -10.24
CA ALA A 129 2.74 16.73 -10.40
C ALA A 129 3.36 15.64 -9.52
N LYS A 130 4.69 15.58 -9.43
CA LYS A 130 5.41 14.66 -8.54
C LYS A 130 5.05 14.89 -7.07
N LEU A 131 4.97 16.15 -6.64
CA LEU A 131 4.53 16.51 -5.30
C LEU A 131 3.06 16.14 -5.06
N GLY A 132 2.18 16.39 -6.05
CA GLY A 132 0.77 15.99 -5.98
C GLY A 132 0.57 14.49 -5.82
N ILE A 133 1.38 13.69 -6.52
CA ILE A 133 1.41 12.23 -6.37
C ILE A 133 1.81 11.85 -4.93
N GLY A 134 2.89 12.44 -4.43
CA GLY A 134 3.37 12.21 -3.07
C GLY A 134 2.33 12.52 -2.00
N VAL A 135 1.62 13.64 -2.12
CA VAL A 135 0.54 14.03 -1.19
C VAL A 135 -0.63 13.04 -1.26
N ASN A 136 -1.03 12.60 -2.45
CA ASN A 136 -2.06 11.59 -2.58
C ASN A 136 -1.66 10.26 -1.92
N CYS A 137 -0.43 9.80 -2.15
CA CYS A 137 0.10 8.61 -1.48
C CYS A 137 0.18 8.82 0.05
N ALA A 138 0.56 10.00 0.53
CA ALA A 138 0.55 10.31 1.96
C ALA A 138 -0.86 10.10 2.57
N ALA A 139 -1.90 10.58 1.90
CA ALA A 139 -3.28 10.42 2.34
C ALA A 139 -3.73 8.95 2.30
N ALA A 140 -3.42 8.23 1.22
CA ALA A 140 -3.72 6.80 1.09
C ALA A 140 -3.04 5.97 2.18
N GLY A 141 -1.77 6.26 2.47
CA GLY A 141 -0.98 5.62 3.52
C GLY A 141 -1.55 5.87 4.91
N LEU A 142 -1.93 7.12 5.20
CA LEU A 142 -2.59 7.51 6.45
C LEU A 142 -3.86 6.69 6.69
N VAL A 143 -4.76 6.68 5.70
CA VAL A 143 -6.07 6.00 5.81
C VAL A 143 -5.87 4.49 5.98
N SER A 144 -4.98 3.91 5.19
CA SER A 144 -4.78 2.46 5.17
C SER A 144 -4.17 1.94 6.47
N PHE A 145 -3.15 2.63 7.00
CA PHE A 145 -2.55 2.23 8.28
C PHE A 145 -3.47 2.51 9.47
N PHE A 146 -4.31 3.55 9.40
CA PHE A 146 -5.34 3.77 10.41
C PHE A 146 -6.32 2.58 10.46
N PHE A 147 -6.80 2.11 9.30
CA PHE A 147 -7.63 0.89 9.24
C PHE A 147 -6.88 -0.36 9.70
N GLY A 148 -5.60 -0.45 9.34
CA GLY A 148 -4.67 -1.46 9.83
C GLY A 148 -4.60 -1.51 11.35
N ALA A 149 -4.74 -0.39 12.06
CA ALA A 149 -4.71 -0.38 13.52
C ALA A 149 -6.04 -0.84 14.16
N ILE A 150 -7.20 -0.53 13.56
CA ILE A 150 -8.50 -0.68 14.23
C ILE A 150 -9.30 -1.92 13.82
N LEU A 151 -9.11 -2.43 12.61
CA LEU A 151 -9.89 -3.55 12.08
C LEU A 151 -9.38 -4.97 12.43
N PRO A 152 -8.08 -5.22 12.73
CA PRO A 152 -7.58 -6.59 12.93
C PRO A 152 -8.28 -7.34 14.05
N ALA A 153 -8.58 -6.70 15.18
CA ALA A 153 -9.27 -7.33 16.30
C ALA A 153 -10.66 -7.87 15.91
N ARG A 154 -11.33 -7.23 14.93
CA ARG A 154 -12.65 -7.66 14.43
C ARG A 154 -12.56 -8.69 13.30
N LEU A 155 -11.47 -8.67 12.54
CA LEU A 155 -11.28 -9.52 11.35
C LEU A 155 -10.45 -10.77 11.61
N SER A 156 -9.72 -10.84 12.72
CA SER A 156 -8.88 -12.00 13.10
C SER A 156 -9.67 -13.31 13.24
N ALA A 157 -10.95 -13.23 13.59
CA ALA A 157 -11.88 -14.34 13.65
C ALA A 157 -12.45 -14.76 12.27
N ARG A 158 -12.39 -13.89 11.25
CA ARG A 158 -12.94 -14.13 9.90
C ARG A 158 -11.87 -14.65 8.94
N ARG A 159 -11.25 -15.79 9.29
CA ARG A 159 -10.10 -16.35 8.56
C ARG A 159 -10.31 -16.43 7.06
N GLY A 160 -11.43 -16.99 6.61
CA GLY A 160 -11.74 -17.15 5.19
C GLY A 160 -11.78 -15.82 4.43
N THR A 161 -12.39 -14.78 5.02
CA THR A 161 -12.46 -13.45 4.43
C THR A 161 -11.08 -12.80 4.31
N VAL A 162 -10.26 -12.89 5.36
CA VAL A 162 -8.90 -12.31 5.34
C VAL A 162 -8.03 -13.02 4.31
N ILE A 163 -8.07 -14.35 4.25
CA ILE A 163 -7.31 -15.12 3.25
C ILE A 163 -7.77 -14.77 1.83
N ALA A 164 -9.08 -14.75 1.58
CA ALA A 164 -9.63 -14.39 0.28
C ALA A 164 -9.22 -12.97 -0.15
N ALA A 165 -9.26 -12.01 0.79
CA ALA A 165 -8.83 -10.64 0.54
C ALA A 165 -7.33 -10.55 0.23
N GLY A 166 -6.48 -11.28 0.96
CA GLY A 166 -5.04 -11.36 0.70
C GLY A 166 -4.72 -12.01 -0.66
N ILE A 167 -5.45 -13.05 -1.05
CA ILE A 167 -5.31 -13.64 -2.39
C ILE A 167 -5.73 -12.62 -3.46
N ALA A 168 -6.84 -11.91 -3.25
CA ALA A 168 -7.32 -10.91 -4.20
C ALA A 168 -6.29 -9.78 -4.42
N THR A 169 -5.66 -9.27 -3.37
CA THR A 169 -4.61 -8.24 -3.51
C THR A 169 -3.39 -8.76 -4.25
N ILE A 170 -2.97 -10.00 -4.00
CA ILE A 170 -1.87 -10.64 -4.74
C ILE A 170 -2.22 -10.80 -6.22
N VAL A 171 -3.43 -11.24 -6.55
CA VAL A 171 -3.89 -11.36 -7.95
C VAL A 171 -3.88 -10.00 -8.64
N LEU A 172 -4.39 -8.94 -8.00
CA LEU A 172 -4.34 -7.58 -8.54
C LEU A 172 -2.90 -7.11 -8.79
N ALA A 173 -1.98 -7.39 -7.86
CA ALA A 173 -0.57 -7.05 -8.02
C ALA A 173 0.08 -7.81 -9.19
N VAL A 174 -0.18 -9.11 -9.32
CA VAL A 174 0.32 -9.92 -10.45
C VAL A 174 -0.19 -9.37 -11.78
N LEU A 175 -1.49 -9.06 -11.88
CA LEU A 175 -2.07 -8.45 -13.07
C LEU A 175 -1.43 -7.09 -13.37
N GLY A 176 -1.18 -6.27 -12.35
CA GLY A 176 -0.44 -5.01 -12.48
C GLY A 176 0.96 -5.21 -13.04
N GLY A 177 1.69 -6.22 -12.55
CA GLY A 177 3.02 -6.57 -13.06
C GLY A 177 3.01 -7.00 -14.51
N VAL A 178 2.04 -7.84 -14.91
CA VAL A 178 1.84 -8.26 -16.30
C VAL A 178 1.57 -7.04 -17.20
N ILE A 179 0.63 -6.17 -16.81
CA ILE A 179 0.30 -4.96 -17.57
C ILE A 179 1.50 -4.04 -17.70
N TYR A 180 2.25 -3.83 -16.63
CA TYR A 180 3.44 -2.98 -16.67
C TYR A 180 4.51 -3.56 -17.59
N ALA A 181 4.78 -4.87 -17.51
CA ALA A 181 5.73 -5.55 -18.39
C ALA A 181 5.31 -5.46 -19.86
N MET A 182 4.02 -5.69 -20.15
CA MET A 182 3.46 -5.54 -21.51
C MET A 182 3.62 -4.10 -22.01
N THR A 183 3.34 -3.11 -21.16
CA THR A 183 3.47 -1.69 -21.51
C THR A 183 4.92 -1.35 -21.85
N LEU A 184 5.89 -1.78 -21.04
CA LEU A 184 7.31 -1.55 -21.31
C LEU A 184 7.77 -2.27 -22.58
N SER A 185 7.31 -3.50 -22.82
CA SER A 185 7.65 -4.24 -24.05
C SER A 185 7.10 -3.62 -25.33
N ALA A 186 6.01 -2.85 -25.23
CA ALA A 186 5.44 -2.13 -26.37
C ALA A 186 6.17 -0.80 -26.64
N LEU A 187 6.99 -0.34 -25.70
CA LEU A 187 7.74 0.92 -25.76
C LEU A 187 9.22 0.75 -26.11
N SER A 188 9.73 -0.50 -26.08
CA SER A 188 11.08 -0.88 -26.49
C SER A 188 11.15 -1.17 -27.99
#